data_AF-A0A962BDE5-F1
#
_entry.id   AF-A0A962BDE5-F1
#
_cell.length_a   1.000
_cell.length_b   1.000
_cell.length_c   1.000
_cell.angle_alpha   90.00
_cell.angle_beta   90.00
_cell.angle_gamma   90.00
#
_symmetry.space_group_name_H-M   'P 1'
#
loop_
_entity.id
_entity.type
_entity.pdbx_description
1 polymer ?
#
loop_
_entity_poly.entity_id
_entity_poly.type
_entity_poly.pdbx_seq_one_letter_code
_entity_poly.pdbx_strand_id
1 'polypeptide(L)' 'ASIFAWTRGLQYRGQFDGNEDLIAFAKTLEDVCVQTVEAGHMTKDLALLVGGDQKWLTTEAFMDKIVEGLKRKTG' A
#
# COMPACT_ATOMS: atom_id res chain seq x y z
N ALA A 1 -8.37 0.16 -0.32
CA ALA A 1 -9.07 1.41 -0.69
C ALA A 1 -8.58 2.63 0.10
N SER A 2 -8.65 2.64 1.44
CA SER A 2 -8.33 3.83 2.25
C SER A 2 -6.91 4.38 2.04
N ILE A 3 -5.90 3.51 1.89
CA ILE A 3 -4.52 3.93 1.57
C ILE A 3 -4.49 4.75 0.27
N PHE A 4 -5.13 4.26 -0.79
CA PHE A 4 -5.18 4.93 -2.09
C PHE A 4 -5.92 6.27 -2.02
N ALA A 5 -6.95 6.40 -1.18
CA ALA A 5 -7.62 7.69 -0.99
C ALA A 5 -6.65 8.75 -0.42
N TRP A 6 -5.84 8.36 0.58
CA TRP A 6 -4.82 9.24 1.17
C TRP A 6 -3.68 9.54 0.20
N THR A 7 -3.10 8.54 -0.46
CA THR A 7 -1.99 8.74 -1.40
C THR A 7 -2.38 9.62 -2.56
N ARG A 8 -3.61 9.51 -3.10
CA ARG A 8 -4.11 10.41 -4.13
C ARG A 8 -4.25 11.85 -3.64
N GLY A 9 -4.72 12.06 -2.42
CA GLY A 9 -4.75 13.39 -1.80
C GLY A 9 -3.35 13.98 -1.61
N LEU A 10 -2.39 13.18 -1.16
CA LEU A 10 -0.99 13.57 -0.99
C LEU A 10 -0.30 13.88 -2.33
N GLN A 11 -0.55 13.06 -3.37
CA GLN A 11 -0.04 13.30 -4.72
C GLN A 11 -0.53 14.65 -5.25
N TYR A 12 -1.84 14.94 -5.11
CA TYR A 12 -2.40 16.21 -5.57
C TYR A 12 -1.82 17.41 -4.79
N ARG A 13 -1.71 17.29 -3.46
CA ARG A 13 -1.08 18.32 -2.62
C ARG A 13 0.36 18.57 -3.04
N GLY A 14 1.13 17.50 -3.24
CA GLY A 14 2.52 17.57 -3.70
C GLY A 14 2.65 18.24 -5.06
N GLN A 15 1.77 17.94 -6.01
CA GLN A 15 1.75 18.62 -7.32
C GLN A 15 1.45 20.12 -7.19
N PHE A 16 0.48 20.49 -6.36
CA PHE A 16 0.15 21.91 -6.16
C PHE A 16 1.33 22.66 -5.50
N ASP A 17 2.04 22.01 -4.57
CA ASP A 17 3.17 22.63 -3.86
C ASP A 17 4.51 22.54 -4.61
N GLY A 18 4.59 21.82 -5.73
CA GLY A 18 5.86 21.48 -6.37
C GLY A 18 6.77 20.61 -5.50
N ASN A 19 6.18 19.80 -4.61
CA ASN A 19 6.90 18.92 -3.69
C ASN A 19 7.02 17.50 -4.28
N GLU A 20 8.10 17.28 -5.02
CA GLU A 20 8.41 15.99 -5.65
C GLU A 20 8.62 14.86 -4.63
N ASP A 21 9.19 15.15 -3.46
CA ASP A 21 9.41 14.13 -2.41
C ASP A 21 8.08 13.57 -1.89
N LEU A 22 7.06 14.44 -1.73
CA LEU A 22 5.73 14.02 -1.31
C LEU A 22 5.03 13.18 -2.39
N ILE A 23 5.19 13.56 -3.67
CA ILE A 23 4.66 12.79 -4.80
C ILE A 23 5.34 11.41 -4.84
N ALA A 24 6.66 11.36 -4.71
CA ALA A 24 7.45 10.13 -4.72
C ALA A 24 7.08 9.21 -3.54
N PHE A 25 6.91 9.77 -2.34
CA PHE A 25 6.44 9.03 -1.18
C PHE A 25 5.07 8.39 -1.43
N ALA A 26 4.11 9.16 -1.92
CA ALA A 26 2.76 8.67 -2.13
C ALA A 26 2.69 7.58 -3.21
N LYS A 27 3.46 7.72 -4.31
CA LYS A 27 3.61 6.66 -5.32
C LYS A 27 4.27 5.40 -4.74
N THR A 28 5.33 5.58 -3.94
CA THR A 28 6.03 4.45 -3.30
C THR A 28 5.10 3.66 -2.39
N LEU A 29 4.23 4.35 -1.63
CA LEU A 29 3.25 3.71 -0.77
C LEU A 29 2.19 2.93 -1.57
N GLU A 30 1.73 3.46 -2.71
CA GLU A 30 0.84 2.73 -3.64
C GLU A 30 1.52 1.46 -4.17
N ASP A 31 2.77 1.58 -4.65
CA ASP A 31 3.54 0.46 -5.17
C ASP A 31 3.76 -0.63 -4.12
N VAL A 32 4.11 -0.24 -2.89
CA VAL A 32 4.27 -1.19 -1.77
C VAL A 32 2.97 -1.93 -1.49
N CYS A 33 1.83 -1.24 -1.54
CA CYS A 33 0.53 -1.87 -1.35
C CYS A 33 0.23 -2.93 -2.41
N VAL A 34 0.51 -2.63 -3.68
CA VAL A 34 0.34 -3.58 -4.79
C VAL A 34 1.28 -4.78 -4.61
N GLN A 35 2.57 -4.53 -4.40
CA GLN A 35 3.57 -5.58 -4.22
C GLN A 35 3.28 -6.48 -3.02
N THR A 36 2.71 -5.94 -1.94
CA THR A 36 2.33 -6.72 -0.76
C THR A 36 1.23 -7.73 -1.11
N VAL A 37 0.20 -7.29 -1.85
CA VAL A 37 -0.88 -8.17 -2.31
C VAL A 37 -0.36 -9.20 -3.31
N GLU A 38 0.47 -8.80 -4.28
CA GLU A 38 1.07 -9.70 -5.28
C GLU A 38 1.99 -10.76 -4.65
N ALA A 39 2.64 -10.43 -3.52
CA ALA A 39 3.42 -11.37 -2.73
C ALA A 39 2.56 -12.35 -1.89
N GLY A 40 1.22 -12.30 -2.03
CA GLY A 40 0.29 -13.16 -1.32
C GLY A 40 -0.12 -12.65 0.07
N HIS A 41 0.35 -11.47 0.48
CA HIS A 41 -0.05 -10.84 1.73
C HIS A 41 -1.26 -9.94 1.49
N MET A 42 -2.46 -10.46 1.77
CA MET A 42 -3.70 -9.75 1.49
C MET A 42 -4.73 -9.96 2.60
N THR A 43 -5.74 -9.11 2.64
CA THR A 43 -6.88 -9.25 3.56
C THR A 43 -7.88 -10.29 3.06
N LYS A 44 -8.78 -10.73 3.96
CA LYS A 44 -9.72 -11.84 3.74
C LYS A 44 -10.59 -11.67 2.48
N ASP A 45 -11.04 -10.45 2.21
CA ASP A 45 -11.85 -10.09 1.06
C ASP A 45 -11.15 -10.41 -0.27
N LEU A 46 -9.88 -10.05 -0.41
CA LEU A 46 -9.09 -10.36 -1.60
C LEU A 46 -8.77 -11.86 -1.69
N ALA A 47 -8.44 -12.50 -0.57
CA ALA A 47 -8.15 -13.94 -0.55
C ALA A 47 -9.35 -14.78 -1.03
N LEU A 48 -10.58 -14.38 -0.66
CA LEU A 48 -11.81 -15.03 -1.12
C LEU A 48 -12.03 -14.93 -2.64
N LEU A 49 -11.51 -13.88 -3.30
CA LEU A 49 -11.56 -13.73 -4.75
C LEU A 49 -10.52 -14.62 -5.47
N VAL A 50 -9.42 -14.93 -4.80
CA VAL A 50 -8.36 -15.81 -5.32
C VAL A 50 -8.76 -17.28 -5.21
N GLY A 51 -9.23 -17.71 -4.04
CA GLY A 51 -9.65 -19.09 -3.79
C GLY A 51 -9.62 -19.49 -2.31
N GLY A 52 -10.37 -20.52 -1.94
CA GLY A 52 -10.63 -20.90 -0.54
C GLY A 52 -9.39 -21.29 0.30
N ASP A 53 -8.29 -21.67 -0.34
CA ASP A 53 -7.05 -22.07 0.34
C ASP A 53 -6.07 -20.90 0.55
N GLN A 54 -6.36 -19.71 0.01
CA GLN A 54 -5.48 -18.55 0.13
C GLN A 54 -5.47 -18.03 1.57
N LYS A 55 -4.28 -18.03 2.20
CA LYS A 55 -4.09 -17.43 3.52
C LYS A 55 -4.25 -15.91 3.43
N TRP A 56 -4.74 -15.32 4.51
CA TRP A 56 -4.99 -13.88 4.61
C TRP A 56 -4.46 -13.32 5.94
N LEU A 57 -4.34 -12.00 5.99
CA LEU A 57 -3.87 -11.24 7.15
C LEU A 57 -5.01 -10.43 7.77
N THR A 58 -4.92 -10.24 9.09
CA THR A 58 -5.73 -9.20 9.76
C THR A 58 -5.35 -7.82 9.23
N THR A 59 -6.22 -6.83 9.44
CA THR A 59 -5.94 -5.45 9.02
C THR A 59 -4.60 -4.95 9.59
N GLU A 60 -4.33 -5.19 10.87
CA GLU A 60 -3.08 -4.80 11.53
C GLU A 60 -1.87 -5.48 10.90
N ALA A 61 -1.91 -6.81 10.72
CA ALA A 61 -0.80 -7.55 10.11
C ALA A 61 -0.56 -7.16 8.64
N PHE A 62 -1.61 -6.80 7.90
CA PHE A 62 -1.47 -6.24 6.56
C PHE A 62 -0.78 -4.87 6.61
N MET A 63 -1.19 -3.98 7.53
CA MET A 63 -0.54 -2.68 7.72
C MET A 63 0.93 -2.81 8.13
N ASP A 64 1.28 -3.79 8.97
CA ASP A 64 2.68 -4.08 9.33
C ASP A 64 3.51 -4.46 8.10
N LYS A 65 2.94 -5.27 7.19
CA LYS A 65 3.60 -5.62 5.92
C LYS A 65 3.80 -4.41 5.01
N ILE A 66 2.84 -3.50 4.97
CA ILE A 66 2.98 -2.23 4.26
C ILE A 66 4.12 -1.40 4.86
N VAL A 67 4.19 -1.27 6.19
CA VAL A 67 5.26 -0.52 6.87
C VAL A 67 6.63 -1.15 6.62
N GLU A 68 6.73 -2.48 6.64
CA GLU A 68 7.96 -3.21 6.32
C GLU A 68 8.39 -2.96 4.86
N GLY A 69 7.46 -3.02 3.91
CA GLY A 69 7.73 -2.73 2.50
C GLY A 69 8.17 -1.28 2.27
N LEU A 70 7.52 -0.33 2.95
CA LEU A 70 7.84 1.09 2.84
C LEU A 70 9.24 1.37 3.39
N LYS A 71 9.56 0.89 4.60
CA LYS A 71 10.90 1.04 5.20
C LYS A 71 12.02 0.51 4.30
N ARG A 72 11.77 -0.59 3.57
CA ARG A 72 12.75 -1.15 2.64
C ARG A 72 12.97 -0.29 1.39
N LYS A 73 11.99 0.52 0.97
CA LYS A 73 12.09 1.39 -0.21
C LYS A 73 12.56 2.81 0.10
N THR A 74 12.40 3.26 1.35
CA THR A 74 12.69 4.64 1.76
C THR A 74 13.80 4.77 2.79
N GLY A 75 14.29 3.65 3.34
CA GLY A 75 15.47 3.59 4.21
C GLY A 75 16.73 3.32 3.41
#